data_AF-A0A528N011-F1
#
_entry.id   AF-A0A528N011-F1
#
_cell.length_a   1.000
_cell.length_b   1.000
_cell.length_c   1.000
_cell.angle_alpha   90.00
_cell.angle_beta   90.00
_cell.angle_gamma   90.00
#
_symmetry.space_group_name_H-M   'P 1'
#
loop_
_entity.id
_entity.type
_entity.pdbx_description
1 polymer ?
#
loop_
_entity_poly.entity_id
_entity_poly.type
_entity_poly.pdbx_seq_one_letter_code
_entity_poly.pdbx_strand_id
1 'polypeptide(L)' 'MKSFASLSKGAQAIATEAGEYTKKSFEAGSAAAEKLLSAKSLEKAIEIQSDFARQSYESFVTEATKIGDLYAE' A
#
# COMPACT_ATOMS: atom_id res chain seq x y z
N MET A 1 -5.93 -1.28 -33.18
CA MET A 1 -5.21 -2.46 -32.61
C MET A 1 -4.10 -2.08 -31.62
N LYS A 2 -3.30 -1.02 -31.86
CA LYS A 2 -2.28 -0.58 -30.88
C LYS A 2 -2.85 -0.13 -29.52
N SER A 3 -4.03 0.50 -29.48
CA SER A 3 -4.64 0.99 -28.23
C SER A 3 -5.23 -0.11 -27.33
N PHE A 4 -5.77 -1.20 -27.90
CA PHE A 4 -6.30 -2.30 -27.10
C PHE A 4 -5.17 -3.12 -26.46
N ALA A 5 -4.07 -3.32 -27.18
CA ALA A 5 -2.89 -4.00 -26.65
C ALA A 5 -2.16 -3.16 -25.58
N SER A 6 -2.13 -1.82 -25.70
CA SER A 6 -1.59 -0.95 -24.64
C SER A 6 -2.49 -0.94 -23.41
N LEU A 7 -3.81 -0.80 -23.60
CA LEU A 7 -4.79 -0.86 -22.51
C LEU A 7 -4.74 -2.19 -21.75
N SER A 8 -4.63 -3.32 -22.47
CA SER A 8 -4.51 -4.64 -21.84
C SER A 8 -3.22 -4.79 -21.04
N LYS A 9 -2.12 -4.14 -21.44
CA LYS A 9 -0.86 -4.15 -20.68
C LYS A 9 -0.93 -3.25 -19.45
N GLY A 10 -1.51 -2.05 -19.57
CA GLY A 10 -1.76 -1.15 -18.44
C GLY A 10 -2.65 -1.81 -17.39
N ALA A 11 -3.71 -2.50 -17.81
CA ALA A 11 -4.57 -3.26 -16.91
C ALA A 11 -3.85 -4.41 -16.18
N GLN A 12 -2.95 -5.13 -16.87
CA GLN A 12 -2.12 -6.16 -16.23
C GLN A 12 -1.15 -5.55 -15.21
N ALA A 13 -0.49 -4.44 -15.55
CA ALA A 13 0.40 -3.74 -14.64
C ALA A 13 -0.35 -3.26 -13.40
N ILE A 14 -1.51 -2.62 -13.56
CA ILE A 14 -2.37 -2.19 -12.43
C ILE A 14 -2.75 -3.38 -11.54
N ALA A 15 -3.13 -4.52 -12.12
CA ALA A 15 -3.48 -5.71 -11.36
C ALA A 15 -2.27 -6.25 -10.55
N THR A 16 -1.08 -6.23 -11.13
CA THR A 16 0.16 -6.60 -10.45
C THR A 16 0.45 -5.65 -9.28
N GLU A 17 0.45 -4.35 -9.52
CA GLU A 17 0.77 -3.32 -8.51
C GLU A 17 -0.25 -3.34 -7.36
N ALA A 18 -1.54 -3.43 -7.66
CA ALA A 18 -2.59 -3.58 -6.63
C ALA A 18 -2.41 -4.86 -5.79
N GLY A 19 -1.99 -5.96 -6.40
CA GLY A 19 -1.67 -7.20 -5.69
C GLY A 19 -0.47 -7.05 -4.76
N GLU A 20 0.61 -6.42 -5.23
CA GLU A 20 1.79 -6.13 -4.43
C GLU A 20 1.48 -5.18 -3.26
N TYR A 21 0.74 -4.11 -3.51
CA TYR A 21 0.30 -3.17 -2.48
C TYR A 21 -0.56 -3.85 -1.41
N THR A 22 -1.46 -4.74 -1.82
CA THR A 22 -2.29 -5.53 -0.90
C THR A 22 -1.41 -6.38 0.02
N LYS A 23 -0.41 -7.09 -0.55
CA LYS A 23 0.54 -7.89 0.23
C LYS A 23 1.32 -7.03 1.22
N LYS A 24 1.91 -5.92 0.76
CA LYS A 24 2.68 -4.99 1.61
C LYS A 24 1.82 -4.41 2.73
N SER A 25 0.58 -4.04 2.44
CA SER A 25 -0.36 -3.50 3.42
C SER A 25 -0.69 -4.51 4.51
N PHE A 26 -0.88 -5.78 4.14
CA PHE A 26 -1.11 -6.87 5.08
C PHE A 26 0.10 -7.13 5.98
N GLU A 27 1.30 -7.17 5.40
CA GLU A 27 2.56 -7.35 6.15
C GLU A 27 2.79 -6.19 7.14
N ALA A 28 2.58 -4.95 6.69
CA ALA A 28 2.71 -3.76 7.53
C ALA A 28 1.70 -3.76 8.69
N GLY A 29 0.43 -4.10 8.40
CA GLY A 29 -0.62 -4.20 9.41
C GLY A 29 -0.34 -5.29 10.45
N SER A 30 0.14 -6.45 10.00
CA SER A 30 0.53 -7.55 10.89
C SER A 30 1.69 -7.14 11.80
N ALA A 31 2.73 -6.51 11.24
CA ALA A 31 3.87 -6.01 12.02
C ALA A 31 3.45 -4.93 13.03
N ALA A 32 2.52 -4.03 12.67
CA ALA A 32 1.98 -3.05 13.60
C ALA A 32 1.17 -3.70 14.72
N ALA A 33 0.36 -4.72 14.40
CA ALA A 33 -0.41 -5.48 15.40
C ALA A 33 0.51 -6.22 16.39
N GLU A 34 1.57 -6.89 15.92
CA GLU A 34 2.56 -7.53 16.79
C GLU A 34 3.25 -6.53 17.73
N LYS A 35 3.61 -5.35 17.22
CA LYS A 35 4.17 -4.27 18.04
C LYS A 35 3.16 -3.75 19.06
N LEU A 36 1.90 -3.58 18.69
CA LEU A 36 0.84 -3.14 19.60
C LEU A 36 0.60 -4.15 20.73
N LEU A 37 0.57 -5.44 20.42
CA LEU A 37 0.41 -6.51 21.41
C LEU A 37 1.56 -6.56 22.43
N SER A 38 2.75 -6.06 22.06
CA SER A 38 3.92 -5.98 22.94
C SER A 38 4.11 -4.62 23.60
N ALA A 39 3.22 -3.64 23.37
CA ALA A 39 3.31 -2.32 23.96
C ALA A 39 3.06 -2.37 25.48
N LYS A 40 3.94 -1.72 26.25
CA LYS A 40 3.90 -1.71 27.72
C LYS A 40 3.23 -0.48 28.32
N SER A 41 2.83 0.47 27.48
CA SER A 41 2.11 1.68 27.89
C SER A 41 1.24 2.21 26.76
N LEU A 42 0.30 3.08 27.11
CA LEU A 42 -0.57 3.74 26.14
C LEU A 42 0.21 4.67 25.22
N GLU A 43 1.21 5.39 25.73
CA GLU A 43 2.06 6.27 24.94
C GLU A 43 2.78 5.49 23.84
N LYS A 44 3.31 4.29 24.15
CA LYS A 44 3.96 3.46 23.15
C LYS A 44 2.98 2.91 22.11
N ALA A 45 1.77 2.55 22.53
CA ALA A 45 0.72 2.12 21.60
C ALA A 45 0.32 3.25 20.63
N ILE A 46 0.19 4.49 21.13
CA ILE A 46 -0.10 5.68 20.31
C ILE A 46 1.03 5.92 19.32
N GLU A 47 2.30 5.82 19.74
CA GLU A 47 3.45 5.96 18.85
C GLU A 47 3.42 4.93 17.72
N ILE A 48 3.21 3.65 18.04
CA ILE A 48 3.13 2.56 17.05
C ILE A 48 1.98 2.80 16.06
N GLN A 49 0.79 3.15 16.56
CA GLN A 49 -0.38 3.41 15.70
C GLN A 49 -0.17 4.64 14.80
N SER A 50 0.47 5.68 15.33
CA SER A 50 0.78 6.91 14.58
C SER A 50 1.80 6.64 13.47
N ASP A 51 2.82 5.84 13.77
CA ASP A 51 3.82 5.41 12.80
C ASP A 51 3.22 4.54 11.71
N PHE A 52 2.34 3.60 12.07
CA PHE A 52 1.62 2.79 11.10
C PHE A 52 0.74 3.67 10.20
N ALA A 53 -0.04 4.59 10.77
CA ALA A 53 -0.90 5.49 10.00
C ALA A 53 -0.11 6.34 8.99
N ARG A 54 1.04 6.90 9.39
CA ARG A 54 1.92 7.65 8.49
C ARG A 54 2.43 6.78 7.34
N GLN A 55 2.97 5.61 7.64
CA GLN A 55 3.49 4.68 6.64
C GLN A 55 2.38 4.21 5.68
N SER A 56 1.20 3.90 6.19
CA SER A 56 0.04 3.52 5.36
C SER A 56 -0.35 4.64 4.41
N TYR A 57 -0.35 5.90 4.87
CA TYR A 57 -0.66 7.05 4.02
C TYR A 57 0.39 7.25 2.91
N GLU A 58 1.68 7.26 3.26
CA GLU A 58 2.78 7.42 2.30
C GLU A 58 2.77 6.30 1.24
N SER A 59 2.57 5.05 1.69
CA SER A 59 2.47 3.89 0.81
C SER A 59 1.26 4.00 -0.13
N PHE A 60 0.09 4.37 0.41
CA PHE A 60 -1.12 4.56 -0.39
C PHE A 60 -0.95 5.62 -1.48
N VAL A 61 -0.42 6.79 -1.13
CA VAL A 61 -0.21 7.88 -2.10
C VAL A 61 0.77 7.46 -3.19
N THR A 62 1.83 6.75 -2.82
CA THR A 62 2.81 6.21 -3.76
C THR A 62 2.15 5.26 -4.76
N GLU A 63 1.37 4.30 -4.26
CA GLU A 63 0.67 3.32 -5.10
C GLU A 63 -0.39 3.98 -5.98
N ALA A 64 -1.20 4.89 -5.42
CA ALA A 64 -2.24 5.60 -6.15
C ALA A 64 -1.67 6.46 -7.28
N THR A 65 -0.52 7.10 -7.05
CA THR A 65 0.21 7.86 -8.09
C THR A 65 0.64 6.92 -9.22
N LYS A 66 1.24 5.78 -8.87
CA LYS A 66 1.70 4.78 -9.84
C LYS A 66 0.56 4.20 -10.69
N ILE A 67 -0.57 3.85 -10.07
CA ILE A 67 -1.76 3.39 -10.79
C ILE A 67 -2.34 4.51 -11.67
N GLY A 68 -2.34 5.75 -11.19
CA GLY A 68 -2.78 6.92 -11.95
C GLY A 68 -1.96 7.13 -13.23
N ASP A 69 -0.63 7.01 -13.13
CA ASP A 69 0.27 7.08 -14.28
C ASP A 69 -0.01 5.94 -15.28
N LEU A 70 -0.15 4.70 -14.80
CA LEU A 70 -0.47 3.53 -15.63
C LEU A 70 -1.84 3.63 -16.33
N TYR A 71 -2.79 4.36 -15.75
CA TYR A 71 -4.11 4.60 -16.35
C TYR A 71 -4.07 5.71 -17.43
N ALA A 72 -3.15 6.66 -17.29
CA ALA A 72 -2.98 7.76 -18.23
C ALA A 72 -2.18 7.38 -19.50
N GLU A 73 -1.46 6.25 -19.48
CA GLU A 73 -0.75 5.63 -20.61
C GLU A 73 -1.66 4.85 -21.58
#